data_AF-A0A5J5EU10-F1
#
_entry.id   AF-A0A5J5EU10-F1
#
_cell.length_a   1.000
_cell.length_b   1.000
_cell.length_c   1.000
_cell.angle_alpha   90.00
_cell.angle_beta   90.00
_cell.angle_gamma   90.00
#
_symmetry.space_group_name_H-M   'P 1'
#
loop_
_entity.id
_entity.type
_entity.pdbx_description
1 polymer ?
#
loop_
_entity_poly.entity_id
_entity_poly.type
_entity_poly.pdbx_seq_one_letter_code
_entity_poly.pdbx_strand_id
1 'polypeptide(L)'
;MQSPRNQTTFNAVAHQGPVLPPHLPRPWSALGALPTELLLKIVSYITQSAHLYRLLRGRQRHRLITTKNMDAVRRLLANGALDIEGEINYLAFEQSWYAFRSKMLFEAICLHDLSMVKLLLEAGASTAECHVDASAALLEMGKLLKQHGAHSKRPNRGATRGGLRP
;
A
#
# COMPACT_ATOMS: atom_id res chain seq x y z
N MET A 1 23.25 -53.13 -6.20
CA MET A 1 24.28 -52.14 -6.59
C MET A 1 24.47 -51.20 -5.41
N GLN A 2 25.63 -51.31 -4.74
CA GLN A 2 25.96 -50.56 -3.51
C GLN A 2 26.58 -49.22 -3.89
N SER A 3 26.07 -48.13 -3.29
CA SER A 3 26.50 -46.75 -3.56
C SER A 3 27.61 -46.33 -2.57
N PRO A 4 28.68 -45.63 -3.00
CA PRO A 4 29.81 -45.32 -2.15
C PRO A 4 29.54 -44.13 -1.23
N ARG A 5 29.96 -44.32 0.02
CA ARG A 5 29.83 -43.40 1.15
C ARG A 5 30.99 -42.42 1.12
N ASN A 6 30.76 -41.19 0.68
CA ASN A 6 31.77 -40.13 0.70
C ASN A 6 31.93 -39.57 2.12
N GLN A 7 33.12 -39.76 2.68
CA GLN A 7 33.57 -39.14 3.93
C GLN A 7 34.05 -37.72 3.63
N THR A 8 33.40 -36.72 4.22
CA THR A 8 33.82 -35.32 4.13
C THR A 8 34.55 -34.95 5.41
N THR A 9 35.85 -34.72 5.30
CA THR A 9 36.76 -34.27 6.36
C THR A 9 36.43 -32.84 6.75
N PHE A 10 36.00 -32.62 8.00
CA PHE A 10 35.81 -31.30 8.57
C PHE A 10 37.15 -30.75 9.05
N ASN A 11 37.71 -29.80 8.31
CA ASN A 11 38.83 -28.98 8.79
C ASN A 11 38.30 -27.96 9.80
N ALA A 12 38.76 -28.07 11.03
CA ALA A 12 38.51 -27.12 12.10
C ALA A 12 39.17 -25.77 11.76
N VAL A 13 38.35 -24.81 11.31
CA VAL A 13 38.77 -23.42 11.09
C VAL A 13 38.80 -22.73 12.45
N ALA A 14 40.00 -22.33 12.87
CA ALA A 14 40.20 -21.51 14.06
C ALA A 14 39.45 -20.18 13.91
N HIS A 15 38.47 -19.96 14.78
CA HIS A 15 37.72 -18.71 14.86
C HIS A 15 38.65 -17.56 15.27
N GLN A 16 39.10 -16.77 14.30
CA GLN A 16 39.60 -15.42 14.56
C GLN A 16 38.49 -14.63 15.27
N GLY A 17 38.80 -14.13 16.46
CA GLY A 17 37.88 -13.33 17.25
C GLY A 17 37.38 -12.09 16.50
N PRO A 18 36.22 -11.54 16.90
CA PRO A 18 35.61 -10.40 16.24
C PRO A 18 36.56 -9.19 16.30
N VAL A 19 37.14 -8.85 15.14
CA VAL A 19 37.88 -7.61 14.94
C VAL A 19 36.87 -6.46 15.01
N LEU A 20 36.93 -5.68 16.08
CA LEU A 20 36.11 -4.48 16.27
C LEU A 20 36.38 -3.52 15.09
N PRO A 21 35.35 -3.14 14.31
CA PRO A 21 35.54 -2.21 13.21
C PRO A 21 36.02 -0.86 13.76
N PRO A 22 36.93 -0.17 13.04
CA PRO A 22 37.41 1.15 13.44
C PRO A 22 36.22 2.10 13.62
N HIS A 23 36.18 2.76 14.78
CA HIS A 23 35.13 3.72 15.13
C HIS A 23 35.17 4.89 14.16
N LEU A 24 34.30 4.86 13.15
CA LEU A 24 34.05 6.01 12.30
C LEU A 24 33.43 7.14 13.15
N PRO A 25 33.94 8.38 13.05
CA PRO A 25 33.36 9.52 13.76
C PRO A 25 31.87 9.63 13.39
N ARG A 26 31.01 9.78 14.41
CA ARG A 26 29.56 9.89 14.21
C ARG A 26 29.28 11.01 13.19
N PRO A 27 28.61 10.73 12.06
CA PRO A 27 28.41 11.70 10.97
C PRO A 27 27.48 12.88 11.32
N TRP A 28 27.01 12.96 12.56
CA TRP A 28 25.96 13.88 12.99
C TRP A 28 26.47 15.31 13.29
N SER A 29 27.79 15.51 13.37
CA SER A 29 28.36 16.82 13.75
C SER A 29 28.30 17.89 12.65
N ALA A 30 28.09 17.53 11.38
CA ALA A 30 28.15 18.49 10.28
C ALA A 30 26.88 19.36 10.17
N LEU A 31 25.70 18.86 10.58
CA LEU A 31 24.44 19.60 10.48
C LEU A 31 24.31 20.69 11.56
N GLY A 32 24.94 20.49 12.72
CA GLY A 32 24.90 21.46 13.83
C GLY A 32 25.72 22.73 13.58
N ALA A 33 26.60 22.73 12.57
CA ALA A 33 27.43 23.88 12.20
C ALA A 33 26.80 24.77 11.11
N LEU A 34 25.64 24.41 10.56
CA LEU A 34 24.99 25.16 9.51
C LEU A 34 24.19 26.35 10.07
N PRO A 35 24.17 27.51 9.39
CA PRO A 35 23.28 28.60 9.72
C PRO A 35 21.81 28.14 9.71
N THR A 36 21.01 28.66 10.65
CA THR A 36 19.60 28.29 10.83
C THR A 36 18.80 28.49 9.53
N GLU A 37 19.08 29.54 8.77
CA GLU A 37 18.41 29.83 7.49
C GLU A 37 18.66 28.73 6.45
N LEU A 38 19.85 28.15 6.45
CA LEU A 38 20.22 27.09 5.51
C LEU A 38 19.58 25.76 5.93
N LEU A 39 19.50 25.47 7.22
CA LEU A 39 18.75 24.33 7.75
C LEU A 39 17.26 24.41 7.37
N LEU A 40 16.64 25.58 7.52
CA LEU A 40 15.24 25.79 7.12
C LEU A 40 15.02 25.59 5.61
N LYS A 41 15.94 26.07 4.77
CA LYS A 41 15.88 25.83 3.31
C LYS A 41 15.98 24.35 2.96
N ILE A 42 16.90 23.61 3.59
CA ILE A 42 17.06 22.17 3.37
C ILE A 42 15.79 21.42 3.79
N VAL A 43 15.25 21.70 4.98
CA VAL A 43 14.02 21.04 5.45
C VAL A 43 12.83 21.36 4.54
N SER A 44 12.70 22.61 4.09
CA SER A 44 11.67 23.03 3.13
C SER A 44 11.79 22.25 1.82
N TYR A 45 12.99 22.15 1.26
CA TYR A 45 13.25 21.40 0.02
C TYR A 45 12.95 19.90 0.17
N ILE A 46 13.35 19.28 1.28
CA ILE A 46 13.07 17.86 1.56
C ILE A 46 11.56 17.64 1.63
N THR A 47 10.84 18.53 2.30
CA THR A 47 9.38 18.45 2.44
C THR A 47 8.68 18.59 1.09
N GLN A 48 9.08 19.57 0.28
CA GLN A 48 8.55 19.78 -1.07
C GLN A 48 8.82 18.58 -1.99
N SER A 49 10.05 18.06 -1.96
CA SER A 49 10.46 16.90 -2.77
C SER A 49 9.69 15.64 -2.37
N ALA A 50 9.51 15.40 -1.07
CA ALA A 50 8.70 14.29 -0.57
C ALA A 50 7.23 14.42 -0.99
N HIS A 51 6.67 15.63 -0.98
CA HIS A 51 5.31 15.89 -1.46
C HIS A 51 5.17 15.60 -2.96
N LEU A 52 6.09 16.09 -3.79
CA LEU A 52 6.11 15.82 -5.23
C LEU A 52 6.20 14.31 -5.50
N TYR A 53 7.07 13.61 -4.78
CA TYR A 53 7.24 12.17 -4.92
C TYR A 53 5.95 11.40 -4.60
N ARG A 54 5.24 11.78 -3.53
CA ARG A 54 3.93 11.22 -3.17
C ARG A 54 2.89 11.45 -4.28
N LEU A 55 2.84 12.66 -4.85
CA LEU A 55 1.91 12.98 -5.95
C LEU A 55 2.20 12.14 -7.21
N LEU A 56 3.48 12.00 -7.58
CA LEU A 56 3.88 11.18 -8.73
C LEU A 56 3.52 9.71 -8.53
N ARG A 57 3.78 9.14 -7.35
CA ARG A 57 3.37 7.76 -7.03
C ARG A 57 1.86 7.59 -7.03
N GLY A 58 1.10 8.55 -6.52
CA GLY A 58 -0.37 8.55 -6.60
C GLY A 58 -0.86 8.49 -8.05
N ARG A 59 -0.33 9.35 -8.93
CA ARG A 59 -0.67 9.37 -10.37
C ARG A 59 -0.31 8.07 -11.08
N GLN A 60 0.85 7.50 -10.79
CA GLN A 60 1.26 6.22 -11.39
C GLN A 60 0.27 5.10 -11.05
N ARG A 61 -0.19 5.03 -9.79
CA ARG A 61 -1.17 4.02 -9.36
C ARG A 61 -2.53 4.23 -9.99
N HIS A 62 -3.01 5.46 -10.02
CA HIS A 62 -4.24 5.80 -10.74
C HIS A 62 -4.17 5.38 -12.22
N ARG A 63 -3.04 5.63 -12.88
CA ARG A 63 -2.81 5.21 -14.28
C ARG A 63 -2.83 3.69 -14.42
N LEU A 64 -2.18 2.94 -13.54
CA LEU A 64 -2.18 1.47 -13.59
C LEU A 64 -3.60 0.90 -13.53
N ILE A 65 -4.44 1.47 -12.66
CA ILE A 65 -5.83 1.05 -12.49
C ILE A 65 -6.69 1.45 -13.71
N THR A 66 -6.66 2.72 -14.11
CA THR A 66 -7.51 3.21 -15.22
C THR A 66 -7.13 2.61 -16.58
N THR A 67 -5.86 2.28 -16.78
CA THR A 67 -5.40 1.57 -18.00
C THR A 67 -5.57 0.07 -17.94
N LYS A 68 -6.05 -0.50 -16.82
CA LYS A 68 -6.22 -1.94 -16.60
C LYS A 68 -4.95 -2.75 -16.90
N ASN A 69 -3.78 -2.17 -16.62
CA ASN A 69 -2.50 -2.78 -16.98
C ASN A 69 -2.08 -3.83 -15.94
N MET A 70 -2.75 -4.98 -15.98
CA MET A 70 -2.57 -6.10 -15.05
C MET A 70 -1.12 -6.62 -15.02
N ASP A 71 -0.46 -6.69 -16.17
CA ASP A 71 0.92 -7.20 -16.26
C ASP A 71 1.93 -6.26 -15.60
N ALA A 72 1.73 -4.95 -15.71
CA ALA A 72 2.55 -3.98 -14.98
C ALA A 72 2.32 -4.10 -13.47
N VAL A 73 1.06 -4.21 -13.03
CA VAL A 73 0.73 -4.37 -11.60
C VAL A 73 1.36 -5.65 -11.05
N ARG A 74 1.21 -6.80 -11.71
CA ARG A 74 1.83 -8.08 -11.29
C ARG A 74 3.35 -7.97 -11.18
N ARG A 75 4.02 -7.38 -12.16
CA ARG A 75 5.49 -7.21 -12.13
C ARG A 75 5.94 -6.29 -10.99
N LEU A 76 5.23 -5.19 -10.77
CA LEU A 76 5.58 -4.25 -9.70
C LEU A 76 5.32 -4.85 -8.31
N LEU A 77 4.27 -5.64 -8.14
CA LEU A 77 3.99 -6.41 -6.93
C LEU A 77 5.08 -7.45 -6.67
N ALA A 78 5.45 -8.24 -7.68
CA ALA A 78 6.49 -9.26 -7.57
C ALA A 78 7.85 -8.68 -7.15
N ASN A 79 8.13 -7.43 -7.54
CA ASN A 79 9.36 -6.72 -7.19
C ASN A 79 9.24 -5.90 -5.89
N GLY A 80 8.08 -5.91 -5.20
CA GLY A 80 7.83 -5.05 -4.02
C GLY A 80 7.88 -3.55 -4.32
N ALA A 81 7.79 -3.16 -5.60
CA ALA A 81 7.90 -1.77 -6.04
C ALA A 81 6.55 -1.02 -6.00
N LEU A 82 5.43 -1.75 -5.93
CA LEU A 82 4.10 -1.19 -5.82
C LEU A 82 3.60 -1.18 -4.38
N ASP A 83 3.43 0.02 -3.84
CA ASP A 83 2.67 0.23 -2.60
C ASP A 83 1.17 0.28 -2.93
N ILE A 84 0.46 -0.82 -2.65
CA ILE A 84 -0.98 -0.96 -2.89
C ILE A 84 -1.86 -0.15 -1.92
N GLU A 85 -1.34 0.17 -0.73
CA GLU A 85 -2.08 0.85 0.33
C GLU A 85 -1.92 2.36 0.30
N GLY A 86 -0.85 2.87 -0.31
CA GLY A 86 -0.66 4.32 -0.32
C GLY A 86 -1.75 5.04 -1.11
N GLU A 87 -1.84 6.35 -0.88
CA GLU A 87 -2.96 7.15 -1.34
C GLU A 87 -2.85 7.60 -2.81
N ILE A 88 -3.94 7.48 -3.55
CA ILE A 88 -4.20 8.19 -4.79
C ILE A 88 -4.84 9.53 -4.40
N ASN A 89 -4.11 10.62 -4.64
CA ASN A 89 -4.56 11.97 -4.35
C ASN A 89 -5.18 12.59 -5.59
N TYR A 90 -6.45 12.96 -5.50
CA TYR A 90 -7.10 13.81 -6.50
C TYR A 90 -6.97 15.25 -6.04
N LEU A 91 -6.35 16.08 -6.89
CA LEU A 91 -6.32 17.52 -6.65
C LEU A 91 -7.77 18.02 -6.67
N ALA A 92 -8.08 18.96 -5.77
CA ALA A 92 -9.37 19.61 -5.74
C ALA A 92 -9.71 20.12 -7.14
N PHE A 93 -10.86 19.70 -7.67
CA PHE A 93 -11.41 20.31 -8.87
C PHE A 93 -11.69 21.78 -8.56
N GLU A 94 -11.49 22.72 -9.51
CA GLU A 94 -11.62 24.17 -9.26
C GLU A 94 -12.96 24.59 -8.61
N GLN A 95 -13.99 23.74 -8.71
CA GLN A 95 -15.33 23.97 -8.15
C GLN A 95 -15.65 23.15 -6.88
N SER A 96 -14.80 22.21 -6.48
CA SER A 96 -15.01 21.38 -5.28
C SER A 96 -13.84 21.57 -4.31
N TRP A 97 -14.11 22.12 -3.13
CA TRP A 97 -13.14 22.30 -2.03
C TRP A 97 -12.72 20.96 -1.39
N TYR A 98 -13.08 19.84 -2.01
CA TYR A 98 -12.94 18.50 -1.47
C TYR A 98 -11.77 17.79 -2.14
N ALA A 99 -10.64 17.73 -1.42
CA ALA A 99 -9.57 16.82 -1.78
C ALA A 99 -9.99 15.41 -1.37
N PHE A 100 -10.22 14.54 -2.36
CA PHE A 100 -10.53 13.15 -2.12
C PHE A 100 -9.26 12.31 -2.20
N ARG A 101 -9.08 11.42 -1.20
CA ARG A 101 -8.03 10.41 -1.18
C ARG A 101 -8.67 9.06 -1.39
N SER A 102 -8.03 8.24 -2.23
CA SER A 102 -8.50 6.92 -2.59
C SER A 102 -7.35 5.91 -2.53
N LYS A 103 -7.68 4.63 -2.58
CA LYS A 103 -6.72 3.52 -2.67
C LYS A 103 -6.95 2.75 -3.96
N MET A 104 -5.92 2.01 -4.40
CA MET A 104 -6.01 1.22 -5.64
C MET A 104 -7.20 0.26 -5.65
N LEU A 105 -7.48 -0.39 -4.50
CA LEU A 105 -8.61 -1.30 -4.38
C LEU A 105 -9.95 -0.59 -4.58
N PHE A 106 -10.14 0.57 -3.96
CA PHE A 106 -11.37 1.35 -4.09
C PHE A 106 -11.60 1.79 -5.54
N GLU A 107 -10.56 2.29 -6.22
CA GLU A 107 -10.64 2.66 -7.64
C GLU A 107 -11.02 1.47 -8.53
N ALA A 108 -10.43 0.30 -8.30
CA ALA A 108 -10.74 -0.90 -9.06
C ALA A 108 -12.21 -1.36 -8.85
N ILE A 109 -12.74 -1.19 -7.63
CA ILE A 109 -14.16 -1.43 -7.32
C ILE A 109 -15.05 -0.45 -8.09
N CYS A 110 -14.74 0.85 -8.06
CA CYS A 110 -15.50 1.87 -8.78
C CYS A 110 -15.51 1.65 -10.30
N LEU A 111 -14.43 1.10 -10.86
CA LEU A 111 -14.34 0.73 -12.28
C LEU A 111 -14.96 -0.64 -12.60
N HIS A 112 -15.51 -1.33 -11.60
CA HIS A 112 -16.04 -2.69 -11.72
C HIS A 112 -15.04 -3.69 -12.33
N ASP A 113 -13.74 -3.50 -12.10
CA ASP A 113 -12.69 -4.39 -12.63
C ASP A 113 -12.44 -5.54 -11.66
N LEU A 114 -13.23 -6.61 -11.80
CA LEU A 114 -13.15 -7.78 -10.92
C LEU A 114 -11.76 -8.44 -10.93
N SER A 115 -11.06 -8.44 -12.06
CA SER A 115 -9.74 -9.05 -12.19
C SER A 115 -8.69 -8.26 -11.42
N MET A 116 -8.71 -6.94 -11.54
CA MET A 116 -7.83 -6.05 -10.78
C MET A 116 -8.14 -6.13 -9.28
N VAL A 117 -9.42 -6.13 -8.88
CA VAL A 117 -9.81 -6.29 -7.47
C VAL A 117 -9.28 -7.60 -6.90
N LYS A 118 -9.46 -8.71 -7.61
CA LYS A 118 -8.93 -10.02 -7.18
C LYS A 118 -7.41 -9.98 -7.00
N LEU A 119 -6.68 -9.43 -7.97
CA LEU A 119 -5.23 -9.30 -7.89
C LEU A 119 -4.78 -8.47 -6.67
N LEU A 120 -5.44 -7.33 -6.41
CA LEU A 120 -5.09 -6.47 -5.28
C LEU A 120 -5.38 -7.13 -3.93
N LEU A 121 -6.51 -7.85 -3.83
CA LEU A 121 -6.86 -8.61 -2.61
C LEU A 121 -5.89 -9.78 -2.35
N GLU A 122 -5.50 -10.51 -3.39
CA GLU A 122 -4.46 -11.55 -3.32
C GLU A 122 -3.11 -10.96 -2.89
N ALA A 123 -2.83 -9.72 -3.27
CA ALA A 123 -1.64 -8.98 -2.85
C ALA A 123 -1.72 -8.40 -1.42
N GLY A 124 -2.84 -8.61 -0.72
CA GLY A 124 -3.02 -8.16 0.67
C GLY A 124 -3.61 -6.76 0.83
N ALA A 125 -4.30 -6.23 -0.19
CA ALA A 125 -4.99 -4.95 -0.07
C ALA A 125 -6.07 -4.98 1.03
N SER A 126 -6.14 -3.92 1.82
CA SER A 126 -7.06 -3.79 2.94
C SER A 126 -8.49 -3.51 2.49
N THR A 127 -9.44 -4.29 3.00
CA THR A 127 -10.87 -4.07 2.80
C THR A 127 -11.53 -3.26 3.92
N ALA A 128 -10.76 -2.69 4.85
CA ALA A 128 -11.31 -2.03 6.05
C ALA A 128 -12.25 -0.85 5.73
N GLU A 129 -11.97 -0.16 4.62
CA GLU A 129 -12.75 0.99 4.13
C GLU A 129 -13.84 0.58 3.12
N CYS A 130 -13.91 -0.70 2.74
CA CYS A 130 -14.89 -1.20 1.79
C CYS A 130 -16.20 -1.53 2.51
N HIS A 131 -17.23 -0.71 2.27
CA HIS A 131 -18.59 -1.01 2.69
C HIS A 131 -19.35 -1.72 1.56
N VAL A 132 -19.76 -2.97 1.81
CA VAL A 132 -20.58 -3.73 0.87
C VAL A 132 -22.02 -3.68 1.37
N ASP A 133 -22.89 -3.00 0.61
CA ASP A 133 -24.32 -3.02 0.89
C ASP A 133 -24.95 -4.40 0.59
N ALA A 134 -26.17 -4.62 1.05
CA ALA A 134 -26.83 -5.93 0.95
C ALA A 134 -27.11 -6.35 -0.50
N SER A 135 -27.35 -5.39 -1.40
CA SER A 135 -27.54 -5.66 -2.84
C SER A 135 -26.22 -6.03 -3.53
N ALA A 136 -25.15 -5.31 -3.22
CA ALA A 136 -23.81 -5.53 -3.75
C ALA A 136 -23.23 -6.87 -3.27
N ALA A 137 -23.59 -7.34 -2.06
CA ALA A 137 -23.14 -8.61 -1.52
C ALA A 137 -23.59 -9.85 -2.36
N LEU A 138 -24.62 -9.71 -3.19
CA LEU A 138 -25.08 -10.76 -4.10
C LEU A 138 -24.32 -10.77 -5.43
N LEU A 139 -23.65 -9.66 -5.77
CA LEU A 139 -22.80 -9.56 -6.95
C LEU A 139 -21.45 -10.26 -6.68
N GLU A 140 -20.82 -10.76 -7.74
CA GLU A 140 -19.51 -11.42 -7.66
C GLU A 140 -18.46 -10.55 -6.96
N MET A 141 -18.48 -9.23 -7.20
CA MET A 141 -17.63 -8.27 -6.51
C MET A 141 -17.86 -8.25 -4.99
N GLY A 142 -19.11 -8.19 -4.55
CA GLY A 142 -19.42 -8.15 -3.11
C GLY A 142 -19.15 -9.47 -2.41
N LYS A 143 -19.37 -10.61 -3.09
CA LYS A 143 -18.95 -11.94 -2.60
C LYS A 143 -17.45 -12.00 -2.39
N LEU A 144 -16.67 -11.55 -3.38
CA LEU A 144 -15.21 -11.50 -3.32
C LEU A 144 -14.72 -10.62 -2.17
N LEU A 145 -15.23 -9.39 -2.04
CA LEU A 145 -14.85 -8.49 -0.95
C LEU A 145 -15.18 -9.07 0.43
N LYS A 146 -16.34 -9.72 0.58
CA LYS A 146 -16.74 -10.38 1.83
C LYS A 146 -15.82 -11.55 2.19
N GLN A 147 -15.36 -12.34 1.21
CA GLN A 147 -14.39 -13.41 1.43
C GLN A 147 -13.06 -12.88 1.99
N HIS A 148 -12.68 -11.66 1.61
CA HIS A 148 -11.47 -10.99 2.09
C HIS A 148 -11.70 -10.08 3.32
N GLY A 149 -12.84 -10.23 4.02
CA GLY A 149 -13.08 -9.57 5.30
C GLY A 149 -13.79 -8.22 5.25
N ALA A 150 -14.33 -7.80 4.10
CA ALA A 150 -15.15 -6.60 4.02
C ALA A 150 -16.41 -6.73 4.90
N HIS A 151 -16.70 -5.68 5.68
CA HIS A 151 -17.86 -5.67 6.57
C HIS A 151 -19.15 -5.42 5.78
N SER A 152 -20.08 -6.38 5.85
CA SER A 152 -21.44 -6.17 5.36
C SER A 152 -22.25 -5.50 6.46
N LYS A 153 -22.62 -4.23 6.24
CA LYS A 153 -23.55 -3.54 7.14
C LYS A 153 -24.92 -4.18 6.94
N ARG A 154 -25.40 -4.95 7.93
CA ARG A 154 -26.78 -5.47 7.88
C ARG A 154 -27.72 -4.25 7.74
N PRO A 155 -28.67 -4.28 6.79
CA PRO A 155 -29.68 -3.23 6.70
C PRO A 155 -30.38 -3.16 8.06
N ASN A 156 -30.41 -1.97 8.63
CA ASN A 156 -30.97 -1.76 9.96
C ASN A 156 -32.49 -1.95 9.88
N ARG A 157 -32.96 -3.20 10.00
CA ARG A 157 -34.38 -3.59 9.90
C ARG A 157 -35.26 -3.02 11.04
N GLY A 158 -34.72 -2.14 11.89
CA GLY A 158 -35.34 -1.70 13.14
C GLY A 158 -36.06 -0.34 13.13
N ALA A 159 -36.03 0.45 12.05
CA ALA A 159 -36.52 1.84 12.09
C ALA A 159 -37.90 2.09 11.44
N THR A 160 -38.69 1.04 11.18
CA THR A 160 -40.06 1.18 10.63
C THR A 160 -41.14 0.76 11.65
N ARG A 161 -40.98 1.17 12.91
CA ARG A 161 -42.11 1.21 13.88
C ARG A 161 -42.69 2.63 13.93
N GLY A 162 -43.04 3.16 12.76
CA GLY A 162 -43.98 4.27 12.66
C GLY A 162 -45.37 3.70 12.83
N GLY A 163 -45.87 3.66 14.07
CA GLY A 163 -47.29 3.43 14.31
C GLY A 163 -48.08 4.53 13.62
N LEU A 164 -48.85 4.16 12.60
CA LEU A 164 -50.02 4.92 12.19
C LEU A 164 -50.93 5.01 13.42
N ARG A 165 -50.90 6.14 14.12
CA ARG A 165 -51.96 6.48 15.06
C ARG A 165 -53.19 6.90 14.23
N PRO A 166 -54.37 6.35 14.51
CA PRO A 166 -55.62 6.77 13.88
C PRO A 166 -56.00 8.21 14.25
#